data_AF-A9NUM3-F1
#
_entry.id   AF-A9NUM3-F1
#
_cell.length_a   1.000
_cell.length_b   1.000
_cell.length_c   1.000
_cell.angle_alpha   90.00
_cell.angle_beta   90.00
_cell.angle_gamma   90.00
#
_symmetry.space_group_name_H-M   'P 1'
#
loop_
_entity.id
_entity.type
_entity.pdbx_description
1 polymer ?
#
loop_
_entity_poly.entity_id
_entity_poly.type
_entity_poly.pdbx_seq_one_letter_code
_entity_poly.pdbx_strand_id
1 'polypeptide(L)'
;MAGASDFLTIMAKIMMFQYLVTLLETDFICRCQVFKRNKGWPIIRDSFLNQLLGSQRTNLKNLVISSLHIMAAKAKETFDDNHKGHSADAILKKKLQDLDRASYLAEAEIRYTLCLSVQGLLTMMAELDTIKKGADKKGRTSRSDGSRTPVLEIVIDELSYNKELIGPFLQALTEPKWKMDIILTYLLKYFSRYITKNVGSDIEATTIQDIFNFFSDVTNARSITRRISADLLQLVLVHGFQAYFSLRKGSDFMNSCEQKVLLKETCKSFIATFQNLQSVYKNFELVAVGRDALFTAATILS
;
A
#
# COMPACT_ATOMS: atom_id res chain seq x y z
N MET A 1 -8.79 1.19 -38.64
CA MET A 1 -7.36 0.80 -38.69
C MET A 1 -6.46 1.68 -37.83
N ALA A 2 -6.78 2.94 -37.52
CA ALA A 2 -5.97 3.79 -36.63
C ALA A 2 -5.86 3.28 -35.17
N GLY A 3 -6.96 2.77 -34.57
CA GLY A 3 -6.95 2.33 -33.16
C GLY A 3 -6.11 1.07 -32.85
N ALA A 4 -5.83 0.21 -33.84
CA ALA A 4 -5.03 -1.00 -33.63
C ALA A 4 -3.52 -0.70 -33.54
N SER A 5 -3.05 0.33 -34.26
CA SER A 5 -1.66 0.79 -34.22
C SER A 5 -1.30 1.43 -32.87
N ASP A 6 -2.22 2.21 -32.31
CA ASP A 6 -2.03 2.86 -31.01
C ASP A 6 -2.03 1.84 -29.87
N PHE A 7 -2.92 0.84 -29.91
CA PHE A 7 -2.95 -0.24 -28.94
C PHE A 7 -1.64 -1.05 -28.91
N LEU A 8 -1.13 -1.46 -30.07
CA LEU A 8 0.15 -2.17 -30.18
C LEU A 8 1.32 -1.34 -29.65
N THR A 9 1.29 -0.04 -29.86
CA THR A 9 2.32 0.89 -29.36
C THR A 9 2.27 1.01 -27.83
N ILE A 10 1.08 1.12 -27.25
CA ILE A 10 0.88 1.13 -25.80
C ILE A 10 1.36 -0.21 -25.20
N MET A 11 1.03 -1.31 -25.87
CA MET A 11 1.44 -2.64 -25.47
C MET A 11 2.94 -2.84 -25.42
N ALA A 12 3.62 -2.46 -26.50
CA ALA A 12 5.07 -2.52 -26.55
C ALA A 12 5.69 -1.70 -25.41
N LYS A 13 5.16 -0.51 -25.11
CA LYS A 13 5.63 0.33 -23.99
C LYS A 13 5.43 -0.35 -22.62
N ILE A 14 4.29 -0.97 -22.39
CA ILE A 14 4.01 -1.70 -21.14
C ILE A 14 4.96 -2.89 -20.99
N MET A 15 5.13 -3.70 -22.03
CA MET A 15 6.06 -4.84 -22.00
C MET A 15 7.51 -4.39 -21.79
N MET A 16 7.95 -3.30 -22.44
CA MET A 16 9.27 -2.73 -22.20
C MET A 16 9.43 -2.24 -20.75
N PHE A 17 8.41 -1.60 -20.19
CA PHE A 17 8.42 -1.19 -18.79
C PHE A 17 8.51 -2.40 -17.85
N GLN A 18 7.73 -3.45 -18.09
CA GLN A 18 7.76 -4.69 -17.32
C GLN A 18 9.16 -5.32 -17.36
N TYR A 19 9.75 -5.44 -18.55
CA TYR A 19 11.12 -5.94 -18.71
C TYR A 19 12.14 -5.12 -17.93
N LEU A 20 12.04 -3.78 -17.99
CA LEU A 20 12.91 -2.89 -17.23
C LEU A 20 12.77 -3.10 -15.73
N VAL A 21 11.54 -3.20 -15.21
CA VAL A 21 11.30 -3.46 -13.79
C VAL A 21 11.90 -4.80 -13.37
N THR A 22 11.71 -5.86 -14.14
CA THR A 22 12.30 -7.18 -13.86
C THR A 22 13.84 -7.15 -13.86
N LEU A 23 14.45 -6.38 -14.77
CA LEU A 23 15.91 -6.20 -14.81
C LEU A 23 16.41 -5.49 -13.54
N LEU A 24 15.75 -4.40 -13.15
CA LEU A 24 16.05 -3.66 -11.91
C LEU A 24 15.89 -4.56 -10.68
N GLU A 25 14.83 -5.35 -10.64
CA GLU A 25 14.52 -6.28 -9.56
C GLU A 25 15.57 -7.36 -9.41
N THR A 26 15.95 -7.99 -10.52
CA THR A 26 16.96 -9.05 -10.51
C THR A 26 18.31 -8.52 -9.99
N ASP A 27 18.76 -7.37 -10.50
CA ASP A 27 20.00 -6.72 -10.01
C ASP A 27 19.91 -6.35 -8.52
N PHE A 28 18.79 -5.73 -8.12
CA PHE A 28 18.58 -5.27 -6.75
C PHE A 28 18.52 -6.43 -5.74
N ILE A 29 17.77 -7.50 -6.04
CA ILE A 29 17.66 -8.67 -5.17
C ILE A 29 19.02 -9.34 -4.98
N CYS A 30 19.77 -9.57 -6.07
CA CYS A 30 21.11 -10.15 -5.99
C CYS A 30 22.03 -9.33 -5.08
N ARG A 31 22.03 -8.00 -5.24
CA ARG A 31 22.82 -7.09 -4.39
C ARG A 31 22.36 -7.08 -2.94
N CYS A 32 21.05 -7.14 -2.70
CA CYS A 32 20.46 -7.26 -1.36
C CYS A 32 20.91 -8.53 -0.64
N GLN A 33 21.01 -9.67 -1.34
CA GLN A 33 21.51 -10.92 -0.76
C GLN A 33 22.98 -10.80 -0.32
N VAL A 34 23.83 -10.18 -1.15
CA VAL A 34 25.23 -9.94 -0.79
C VAL A 34 25.35 -8.92 0.35
N PHE A 35 24.54 -7.85 0.31
CA PHE A 35 24.48 -6.85 1.36
C PHE A 35 24.06 -7.45 2.70
N LYS A 36 23.12 -8.41 2.73
CA LYS A 36 22.72 -9.08 3.97
C LYS A 36 23.91 -9.74 4.69
N ARG A 37 24.88 -10.27 3.92
CA ARG A 37 26.11 -10.90 4.42
C ARG A 37 27.19 -9.89 4.81
N ASN A 38 27.53 -8.98 3.91
CA ASN A 38 28.72 -8.13 4.06
C ASN A 38 28.40 -6.75 4.65
N LYS A 39 27.12 -6.35 4.68
CA LYS A 39 26.61 -5.04 5.13
C LYS A 39 27.31 -3.83 4.50
N GLY A 40 27.88 -4.00 3.31
CA GLY A 40 28.58 -2.97 2.56
C GLY A 40 27.62 -2.15 1.72
N TRP A 41 27.37 -0.89 2.12
CA TRP A 41 26.54 0.06 1.38
C TRP A 41 26.93 0.23 -0.11
N PRO A 42 28.22 0.27 -0.49
CA PRO A 42 28.61 0.45 -1.90
C PRO A 42 27.96 -0.57 -2.87
N ILE A 43 27.73 -1.79 -2.42
CA ILE A 43 27.10 -2.85 -3.24
C ILE A 43 25.68 -2.45 -3.67
N ILE A 44 24.93 -1.84 -2.75
CA ILE A 44 23.55 -1.37 -2.98
C ILE A 44 23.56 -0.04 -3.72
N ARG A 45 24.50 0.86 -3.38
CA ARG A 45 24.69 2.13 -4.08
C ARG A 45 24.90 1.93 -5.57
N ASP A 46 25.64 0.89 -5.94
CA ASP A 46 25.98 0.59 -7.34
C ASP A 46 24.88 -0.22 -8.05
N SER A 47 23.70 -0.43 -7.42
CA SER A 47 22.54 -1.04 -8.07
C SER A 47 21.98 -0.16 -9.18
N PHE A 48 21.44 -0.78 -10.22
CA PHE A 48 20.77 -0.07 -11.31
C PHE A 48 19.60 0.76 -10.80
N LEU A 49 18.89 0.26 -9.79
CA LEU A 49 17.82 1.00 -9.14
C LEU A 49 18.34 2.30 -8.50
N ASN A 50 19.40 2.23 -7.68
CA ASN A 50 19.92 3.42 -7.03
C ASN A 50 20.51 4.43 -8.04
N GLN A 51 21.18 3.94 -9.10
CA GLN A 51 21.67 4.77 -10.19
C GLN A 51 20.54 5.46 -10.96
N LEU A 52 19.45 4.75 -11.23
CA LEU A 52 18.27 5.30 -11.88
C LEU A 52 17.67 6.43 -11.03
N LEU A 53 17.42 6.18 -9.74
CA LEU A 53 16.80 7.18 -8.85
C LEU A 53 17.71 8.36 -8.51
N GLY A 54 19.03 8.16 -8.56
CA GLY A 54 20.02 9.23 -8.38
C GLY A 54 20.26 10.07 -9.64
N SER A 55 19.70 9.66 -10.78
CA SER A 55 19.88 10.36 -12.04
C SER A 55 19.07 11.66 -12.08
N GLN A 56 19.73 12.78 -12.37
CA GLN A 56 19.08 14.08 -12.58
C GLN A 56 18.08 14.08 -13.73
N ARG A 57 18.15 13.08 -14.63
CA ARG A 57 17.21 12.92 -15.73
C ARG A 57 15.87 12.32 -15.29
N THR A 58 15.81 11.70 -14.12
CA THR A 58 14.59 11.09 -13.60
C THR A 58 13.84 12.06 -12.71
N ASN A 59 12.59 12.34 -13.05
CA ASN A 59 11.69 13.05 -12.15
C ASN A 59 11.03 12.04 -11.21
N LEU A 60 11.72 11.72 -10.11
CA LEU A 60 11.26 10.74 -9.10
C LEU A 60 9.86 11.08 -8.58
N LYS A 61 9.59 12.36 -8.31
CA LYS A 61 8.28 12.80 -7.81
C LYS A 61 7.17 12.44 -8.79
N ASN A 62 7.33 12.81 -10.06
CA ASN A 62 6.33 12.50 -11.09
C ASN A 62 6.18 10.99 -11.32
N LEU A 63 7.28 10.23 -11.26
CA LEU A 63 7.24 8.77 -11.37
C LEU A 63 6.40 8.16 -10.25
N VAL A 64 6.64 8.54 -9.00
CA VAL A 64 5.88 8.04 -7.84
C VAL A 64 4.40 8.44 -7.95
N ILE A 65 4.11 9.70 -8.27
CA ILE A 65 2.71 10.18 -8.42
C ILE A 65 2.00 9.43 -9.55
N SER A 66 2.65 9.23 -10.71
CA SER A 66 2.06 8.49 -11.83
C SER A 66 1.78 7.03 -11.45
N SER A 67 2.70 6.41 -10.71
CA SER A 67 2.54 5.05 -10.18
C SER A 67 1.32 4.93 -9.27
N LEU A 68 1.10 5.90 -8.37
CA LEU A 68 -0.08 5.93 -7.50
C LEU A 68 -1.38 5.98 -8.31
N HIS A 69 -1.43 6.82 -9.35
CA HIS A 69 -2.61 6.96 -10.20
C HIS A 69 -2.88 5.68 -11.01
N ILE A 70 -1.83 5.04 -11.55
CA ILE A 70 -1.96 3.75 -12.26
C ILE A 70 -2.51 2.67 -11.33
N MET A 71 -1.98 2.57 -10.11
CA MET A 71 -2.47 1.60 -9.12
C MET A 71 -3.91 1.90 -8.70
N ALA A 72 -4.24 3.17 -8.46
CA ALA A 72 -5.59 3.60 -8.08
C ALA A 72 -6.62 3.36 -9.19
N ALA A 73 -6.25 3.53 -10.46
CA ALA A 73 -7.13 3.29 -11.60
C ALA A 73 -7.63 1.83 -11.65
N LYS A 74 -6.74 0.86 -11.44
CA LYS A 74 -7.10 -0.57 -11.36
C LYS A 74 -8.17 -0.85 -10.32
N ALA A 75 -8.02 -0.28 -9.11
CA ALA A 75 -8.94 -0.56 -8.03
C ALA A 75 -10.34 0.02 -8.28
N LYS A 76 -10.45 1.13 -9.02
CA LYS A 76 -11.74 1.70 -9.45
C LYS A 76 -12.45 0.78 -10.46
N GLU A 77 -11.71 0.18 -11.40
CA GLU A 77 -12.26 -0.77 -12.38
C GLU A 77 -12.85 -2.02 -11.71
N THR A 78 -12.18 -2.58 -10.69
CA THR A 78 -12.71 -3.70 -9.91
C THR A 78 -13.96 -3.37 -9.06
N PHE A 79 -14.22 -2.09 -8.78
CA PHE A 79 -15.40 -1.66 -8.02
C PHE A 79 -16.65 -1.56 -8.90
N ASP A 80 -16.51 -1.10 -10.14
CA ASP A 80 -17.63 -0.93 -11.08
C ASP A 80 -18.16 -2.27 -11.64
N ASP A 81 -17.28 -3.28 -11.82
CA ASP A 81 -17.67 -4.59 -12.35
C ASP A 81 -18.53 -5.43 -11.39
N ASN A 82 -18.37 -5.25 -10.07
CA ASN A 82 -19.16 -5.98 -9.08
C ASN A 82 -20.63 -5.51 -8.99
N HIS A 83 -21.01 -4.43 -9.69
CA HIS A 83 -22.37 -3.88 -9.67
C HIS A 83 -23.20 -4.14 -10.94
N LYS A 84 -22.64 -4.78 -11.98
CA LYS A 84 -23.37 -5.06 -13.24
C LYS A 84 -23.71 -6.54 -13.39
N GLY A 85 -24.83 -6.96 -12.80
CA GLY A 85 -25.43 -8.27 -13.06
C GLY A 85 -25.91 -8.40 -14.51
N HIS A 86 -25.45 -9.41 -15.23
CA HIS A 86 -25.84 -9.65 -16.64
C HIS A 86 -26.99 -10.67 -16.76
N SER A 87 -28.08 -10.24 -17.43
CA SER A 87 -29.28 -11.00 -17.78
C SER A 87 -29.10 -11.89 -19.04
N ALA A 88 -29.96 -12.90 -19.18
CA ALA A 88 -29.78 -14.18 -19.89
C ALA A 88 -29.91 -14.19 -21.44
N ASP A 89 -29.92 -13.06 -22.15
CA ASP A 89 -30.22 -13.01 -23.60
C ASP A 89 -29.00 -13.11 -24.55
N ALA A 90 -27.87 -13.67 -24.11
CA ALA A 90 -26.57 -13.50 -24.79
C ALA A 90 -26.06 -14.70 -25.63
N ILE A 91 -26.87 -15.71 -25.92
CA ILE A 91 -26.39 -16.96 -26.56
C ILE A 91 -26.06 -16.76 -28.06
N LEU A 92 -26.71 -15.81 -28.75
CA LEU A 92 -26.42 -15.47 -30.16
C LEU A 92 -25.36 -14.38 -30.36
N LYS A 93 -24.94 -13.66 -29.31
CA LYS A 93 -23.83 -12.69 -29.36
C LYS A 93 -22.44 -13.34 -29.26
N LYS A 94 -22.36 -14.66 -29.06
CA LYS A 94 -21.18 -15.39 -28.58
C LYS A 94 -19.94 -15.24 -29.48
N LYS A 95 -20.01 -15.40 -30.81
CA LYS A 95 -18.81 -15.34 -31.69
C LYS A 95 -18.22 -13.94 -31.95
N LEU A 96 -19.05 -12.89 -32.00
CA LEU A 96 -18.56 -11.50 -32.09
C LEU A 96 -18.12 -10.98 -30.71
N GLN A 97 -18.78 -11.46 -29.64
CA GLN A 97 -18.33 -11.26 -28.26
C GLN A 97 -17.04 -11.99 -27.96
N ASP A 98 -16.72 -13.14 -28.57
CA ASP A 98 -15.51 -13.88 -28.21
C ASP A 98 -14.23 -13.15 -28.63
N LEU A 99 -14.22 -12.46 -29.78
CA LEU A 99 -13.08 -11.64 -30.22
C LEU A 99 -12.97 -10.32 -29.42
N ASP A 100 -14.11 -9.71 -29.11
CA ASP A 100 -14.22 -8.50 -28.30
C ASP A 100 -13.89 -8.77 -26.83
N ARG A 101 -14.31 -9.92 -26.29
CA ARG A 101 -13.95 -10.43 -24.97
C ARG A 101 -12.49 -10.81 -24.89
N ALA A 102 -11.93 -11.47 -25.90
CA ALA A 102 -10.51 -11.78 -25.91
C ALA A 102 -9.67 -10.49 -25.90
N SER A 103 -10.11 -9.47 -26.63
CA SER A 103 -9.46 -8.14 -26.64
C SER A 103 -9.61 -7.42 -25.29
N TYR A 104 -10.81 -7.43 -24.70
CA TYR A 104 -11.08 -6.88 -23.37
C TYR A 104 -10.28 -7.58 -22.27
N LEU A 105 -10.26 -8.93 -22.28
CA LEU A 105 -9.51 -9.74 -21.33
C LEU A 105 -8.01 -9.52 -21.48
N ALA A 106 -7.50 -9.42 -22.71
CA ALA A 106 -6.12 -9.05 -22.94
C ALA A 106 -5.83 -7.68 -22.33
N GLU A 107 -6.64 -6.66 -22.63
CA GLU A 107 -6.45 -5.31 -22.10
C GLU A 107 -6.49 -5.26 -20.56
N ALA A 108 -7.41 -5.99 -19.94
CA ALA A 108 -7.49 -6.11 -18.49
C ALA A 108 -6.24 -6.79 -17.90
N GLU A 109 -5.74 -7.87 -18.52
CA GLU A 109 -4.52 -8.56 -18.12
C GLU A 109 -3.28 -7.66 -18.26
N ILE A 110 -3.23 -6.86 -19.32
CA ILE A 110 -2.16 -5.90 -19.57
C ILE A 110 -2.13 -4.82 -18.48
N ARG A 111 -3.29 -4.25 -18.14
CA ARG A 111 -3.41 -3.28 -17.04
C ARG A 111 -3.07 -3.92 -15.69
N TYR A 112 -3.50 -5.15 -15.47
CA TYR A 112 -3.21 -5.92 -14.27
C TYR A 112 -1.71 -6.12 -14.08
N THR A 113 -1.02 -6.60 -15.11
CA THR A 113 0.44 -6.85 -15.10
C THR A 113 1.23 -5.54 -15.02
N LEU A 114 0.79 -4.46 -15.68
CA LEU A 114 1.36 -3.12 -15.49
C LEU A 114 1.28 -2.68 -14.02
N CYS A 115 0.13 -2.83 -13.39
CA CYS A 115 -0.04 -2.48 -11.98
C CYS A 115 0.87 -3.29 -11.06
N LEU A 116 1.07 -4.59 -11.34
CA LEU A 116 2.02 -5.41 -10.58
C LEU A 116 3.45 -4.93 -10.73
N SER A 117 3.90 -4.60 -11.94
CA SER A 117 5.25 -4.08 -12.16
C SER A 117 5.45 -2.70 -11.53
N VAL A 118 4.44 -1.83 -11.59
CA VAL A 118 4.46 -0.53 -10.90
C VAL A 118 4.57 -0.72 -9.39
N GLN A 119 3.78 -1.64 -8.83
CA GLN A 119 3.84 -1.95 -7.41
C GLN A 119 5.22 -2.49 -7.01
N GLY A 120 5.75 -3.47 -7.75
CA GLY A 120 7.08 -4.04 -7.51
C GLY A 120 8.18 -2.97 -7.56
N LEU A 121 8.09 -2.04 -8.52
CA LEU A 121 9.01 -0.90 -8.59
C LEU A 121 8.93 -0.02 -7.34
N LEU A 122 7.74 0.37 -6.90
CA LEU A 122 7.57 1.18 -5.68
C LEU A 122 8.09 0.46 -4.44
N THR A 123 7.81 -0.84 -4.30
CA THR A 123 8.32 -1.70 -3.23
C THR A 123 9.84 -1.69 -3.20
N MET A 124 10.51 -1.90 -4.33
CA MET A 124 11.97 -1.87 -4.40
C MET A 124 12.55 -0.50 -4.05
N MET A 125 11.94 0.58 -4.55
CA MET A 125 12.40 1.94 -4.22
C MET A 125 12.30 2.24 -2.72
N ALA A 126 11.22 1.79 -2.08
CA ALA A 126 11.01 1.95 -0.65
C ALA A 126 11.96 1.05 0.18
N GLU A 127 12.25 -0.17 -0.30
CA GLU A 127 13.29 -1.03 0.28
C GLU A 127 14.67 -0.37 0.24
N LEU A 128 15.03 0.21 -0.91
CA LEU A 128 16.27 0.95 -1.07
C LEU A 128 16.35 2.13 -0.08
N ASP A 129 15.27 2.88 0.10
CA ASP A 129 15.20 3.96 1.11
C ASP A 129 15.45 3.43 2.52
N THR A 130 14.87 2.28 2.87
CA THR A 130 15.06 1.67 4.19
C THR A 130 16.50 1.22 4.41
N ILE A 131 17.11 0.61 3.39
CA ILE A 131 18.52 0.19 3.45
C ILE A 131 19.44 1.41 3.58
N LYS A 132 19.18 2.47 2.80
CA LYS A 132 19.94 3.71 2.84
C LYS A 132 19.86 4.37 4.21
N LYS A 133 18.64 4.57 4.73
CA LYS A 133 18.42 5.12 6.09
C LYS A 133 19.15 4.30 7.16
N GLY A 134 19.15 2.97 7.05
CA GLY A 134 19.88 2.09 7.94
C GLY A 134 21.41 2.20 7.82
N ALA A 135 21.93 2.46 6.63
CA ALA A 135 23.35 2.71 6.39
C ALA A 135 23.76 4.11 6.87
N ASP A 136 22.92 5.13 6.66
CA ASP A 136 23.09 6.51 7.14
C ASP A 136 23.22 6.54 8.66
N LYS A 137 22.29 5.87 9.38
CA LYS A 137 22.34 5.74 10.85
C LYS A 137 23.63 5.10 11.37
N LYS A 138 24.32 4.31 10.53
CA LYS A 138 25.59 3.64 10.85
C LYS A 138 26.82 4.38 10.31
N GLY A 139 26.65 5.57 9.74
CA GLY A 139 27.74 6.36 9.14
C GLY A 139 28.41 5.68 7.93
N ARG A 140 27.68 4.81 7.20
CA ARG A 140 28.23 4.04 6.06
C ARG A 140 27.97 4.66 4.70
N THR A 141 27.25 5.77 4.67
CA THR A 141 26.99 6.57 3.49
C THR A 141 27.91 7.79 3.49
N SER A 142 27.99 8.42 2.33
CA SER A 142 28.87 9.54 2.03
C SER A 142 28.07 10.66 1.37
N ARG A 143 28.65 11.85 1.30
CA ARG A 143 27.98 13.00 0.66
C ARG A 143 27.66 12.77 -0.82
N SER A 144 28.42 11.92 -1.50
CA SER A 144 28.16 11.59 -2.92
C SER A 144 26.94 10.68 -3.11
N ASP A 145 26.38 10.10 -2.04
CA ASP A 145 25.14 9.33 -2.10
C ASP A 145 23.88 10.21 -2.25
N GLY A 146 24.04 11.53 -2.11
CA GLY A 146 22.99 12.55 -2.29
C GLY A 146 21.84 12.45 -1.29
N SER A 147 21.09 13.53 -1.10
CA SER A 147 19.78 13.48 -0.46
C SER A 147 18.70 13.39 -1.54
N ARG A 148 17.94 12.30 -1.52
CA ARG A 148 16.70 12.20 -2.30
C ARG A 148 15.54 12.13 -1.32
N THR A 149 14.40 12.70 -1.68
CA THR A 149 13.17 12.51 -0.92
C THR A 149 12.80 11.01 -0.96
N PRO A 150 12.61 10.35 0.19
CA PRO A 150 12.15 8.98 0.25
C PRO A 150 10.81 8.80 -0.45
N VAL A 151 10.62 7.64 -1.10
CA VAL A 151 9.38 7.36 -1.84
C VAL A 151 8.16 7.44 -0.94
N LEU A 152 8.28 6.93 0.29
CA LEU A 152 7.19 6.96 1.25
C LEU A 152 6.73 8.39 1.57
N GLU A 153 7.65 9.36 1.68
CA GLU A 153 7.28 10.77 1.93
C GLU A 153 6.48 11.34 0.75
N ILE A 154 6.91 11.07 -0.49
CA ILE A 154 6.21 11.51 -1.69
C ILE A 154 4.80 10.89 -1.76
N VAL A 155 4.68 9.59 -1.44
CA VAL A 155 3.39 8.90 -1.40
C VAL A 155 2.46 9.52 -0.37
N ILE A 156 2.95 9.75 0.85
CA ILE A 156 2.13 10.32 1.92
C ILE A 156 1.68 11.74 1.59
N ASP A 157 2.54 12.55 0.99
CA ASP A 157 2.17 13.90 0.57
C ASP A 157 1.10 13.90 -0.51
N GLU A 158 1.23 13.03 -1.52
CA GLU A 158 0.22 12.91 -2.58
C GLU A 158 -1.12 12.39 -2.04
N LEU A 159 -1.11 11.34 -1.20
CA LEU A 159 -2.32 10.81 -0.56
C LEU A 159 -2.97 11.82 0.39
N SER A 160 -2.18 12.66 1.06
CA SER A 160 -2.70 13.74 1.91
C SER A 160 -3.35 14.85 1.09
N TYR A 161 -2.81 15.14 -0.10
CA TYR A 161 -3.34 16.13 -1.01
C TYR A 161 -4.62 15.64 -1.70
N ASN A 162 -4.58 14.43 -2.27
CA ASN A 162 -5.69 13.81 -2.97
C ASN A 162 -6.24 12.59 -2.20
N LYS A 163 -7.18 12.88 -1.29
CA LYS A 163 -7.78 11.88 -0.39
C LYS A 163 -8.55 10.78 -1.13
N GLU A 164 -9.04 11.05 -2.33
CA GLU A 164 -9.79 10.08 -3.14
C GLU A 164 -8.91 8.93 -3.65
N LEU A 165 -7.60 9.13 -3.72
CA LEU A 165 -6.65 8.10 -4.14
C LEU A 165 -6.40 7.06 -3.06
N ILE A 166 -6.59 7.39 -1.78
CA ILE A 166 -6.20 6.54 -0.64
C ILE A 166 -6.87 5.17 -0.73
N GLY A 167 -8.18 5.13 -0.87
CA GLY A 167 -8.93 3.87 -0.92
C GLY A 167 -8.49 2.97 -2.07
N PRO A 168 -8.61 3.43 -3.33
CA PRO A 168 -8.18 2.67 -4.49
C PRO A 168 -6.71 2.25 -4.43
N PHE A 169 -5.82 3.12 -3.97
CA PHE A 169 -4.39 2.79 -3.84
C PHE A 169 -4.13 1.71 -2.77
N LEU A 170 -4.72 1.82 -1.57
CA LEU A 170 -4.56 0.82 -0.51
C LEU A 170 -5.19 -0.53 -0.88
N GLN A 171 -6.24 -0.54 -1.71
CA GLN A 171 -6.82 -1.74 -2.27
C GLN A 171 -5.88 -2.40 -3.29
N ALA A 172 -5.25 -1.60 -4.17
CA ALA A 172 -4.34 -2.10 -5.21
C ALA A 172 -3.00 -2.59 -4.67
N LEU A 173 -2.48 -1.97 -3.60
CA LEU A 173 -1.21 -2.36 -2.99
C LEU A 173 -1.34 -3.74 -2.31
N THR A 174 -0.66 -4.76 -2.81
CA THR A 174 -0.73 -6.11 -2.19
C THR A 174 0.31 -6.33 -1.10
N GLU A 175 1.44 -5.63 -1.14
CA GLU A 175 2.54 -5.82 -0.17
C GLU A 175 2.16 -5.35 1.25
N PRO A 176 2.03 -6.26 2.23
CA PRO A 176 1.45 -5.92 3.54
C PRO A 176 2.39 -5.08 4.40
N LYS A 177 3.72 -5.27 4.29
CA LYS A 177 4.71 -4.46 5.01
C LYS A 177 4.59 -2.99 4.61
N TRP A 178 4.62 -2.71 3.32
CA TRP A 178 4.54 -1.35 2.79
C TRP A 178 3.17 -0.73 3.03
N LYS A 179 2.10 -1.52 2.93
CA LYS A 179 0.75 -1.08 3.29
C LYS A 179 0.69 -0.62 4.75
N MET A 180 1.29 -1.38 5.67
CA MET A 180 1.38 -0.96 7.07
C MET A 180 2.15 0.35 7.24
N ASP A 181 3.35 0.47 6.67
CA ASP A 181 4.19 1.66 6.83
C ASP A 181 3.51 2.93 6.29
N ILE A 182 2.81 2.82 5.15
CA ILE A 182 2.00 3.91 4.59
C ILE A 182 0.86 4.27 5.53
N ILE A 183 0.10 3.29 6.01
CA ILE A 183 -1.06 3.53 6.89
C ILE A 183 -0.63 4.19 8.19
N LEU A 184 0.41 3.66 8.84
CA LEU A 184 0.97 4.23 10.06
C LEU A 184 1.42 5.67 9.79
N THR A 185 2.27 5.90 8.79
CA THR A 185 2.79 7.24 8.50
C THR A 185 1.69 8.25 8.14
N TYR A 186 0.71 7.83 7.34
CA TYR A 186 -0.43 8.67 6.96
C TYR A 186 -1.24 9.08 8.18
N LEU A 187 -1.57 8.10 9.03
CA LEU A 187 -2.30 8.33 10.25
C LEU A 187 -1.48 9.28 11.14
N LEU A 188 -0.22 8.97 11.43
CA LEU A 188 0.68 9.73 12.31
C LEU A 188 0.73 11.24 11.99
N LYS A 189 0.60 11.62 10.72
CA LYS A 189 0.47 13.02 10.28
C LYS A 189 -0.66 13.78 11.01
N TYR A 190 -1.73 13.07 11.37
CA TYR A 190 -2.89 13.60 12.10
C TYR A 190 -2.86 13.33 13.61
N PHE A 191 -2.17 12.28 14.08
CA PHE A 191 -2.04 11.93 15.51
C PHE A 191 -0.81 12.53 16.21
N SER A 192 0.08 13.23 15.50
CA SER A 192 1.39 13.68 16.02
C SER A 192 1.36 14.33 17.42
N ARG A 193 0.30 15.10 17.75
CA ARG A 193 0.11 15.73 19.08
C ARG A 193 -0.20 14.76 20.23
N TYR A 194 -0.75 13.57 19.93
CA TYR A 194 -1.04 12.53 20.92
C TYR A 194 0.20 11.71 21.27
N ILE A 195 0.98 11.35 20.25
CA ILE A 195 2.12 10.42 20.40
C ILE A 195 3.27 11.08 21.15
N THR A 196 3.51 12.37 20.93
CA THR A 196 4.47 13.15 21.71
C THR A 196 4.15 13.21 23.21
N LYS A 197 2.88 12.99 23.61
CA LYS A 197 2.46 13.02 25.01
C LYS A 197 2.50 11.64 25.69
N ASN A 198 2.25 10.56 24.95
CA ASN A 198 2.00 9.24 25.55
C ASN A 198 3.06 8.16 25.22
N VAL A 199 3.78 8.23 24.10
CA VAL A 199 4.70 7.15 23.66
C VAL A 199 6.18 7.49 23.93
N GLY A 200 6.47 8.72 24.34
CA GLY A 200 7.84 9.23 24.30
C GLY A 200 8.29 9.44 22.85
N SER A 201 9.39 10.15 22.68
CA SER A 201 9.88 10.75 21.43
C SER A 201 10.10 9.84 20.20
N ASP A 202 9.83 8.53 20.27
CA ASP A 202 10.16 7.60 19.19
C ASP A 202 8.94 7.26 18.32
N ILE A 203 8.64 8.16 17.40
CA ILE A 203 7.56 8.01 16.40
C ILE A 203 7.79 6.76 15.54
N GLU A 204 9.04 6.31 15.36
CA GLU A 204 9.40 5.14 14.55
C GLU A 204 8.95 3.79 15.17
N ALA A 205 8.65 3.76 16.48
CA ALA A 205 8.20 2.55 17.18
C ALA A 205 6.68 2.37 17.23
N THR A 206 5.90 3.31 16.68
CA THR A 206 4.43 3.28 16.80
C THR A 206 3.83 2.09 16.05
N THR A 207 3.01 1.31 16.74
CA THR A 207 2.33 0.14 16.17
C THR A 207 0.88 0.44 15.81
N ILE A 208 0.27 -0.44 14.99
CA ILE A 208 -1.16 -0.35 14.68
C ILE A 208 -2.04 -0.56 15.91
N GLN A 209 -1.56 -1.33 16.88
CA GLN A 209 -2.27 -1.54 18.14
C GLN A 209 -2.31 -0.25 18.96
N ASP A 210 -1.24 0.55 18.95
CA ASP A 210 -1.22 1.86 19.59
C ASP A 210 -2.26 2.81 18.97
N ILE A 211 -2.42 2.73 17.64
CA ILE A 211 -3.47 3.47 16.92
C ILE A 211 -4.86 2.99 17.33
N PHE A 212 -5.12 1.69 17.39
CA PHE A 212 -6.43 1.21 17.84
C PHE A 212 -6.70 1.61 19.30
N ASN A 213 -5.70 1.50 20.17
CA ASN A 213 -5.81 1.93 21.57
C ASN A 213 -6.08 3.44 21.70
N PHE A 214 -5.55 4.27 20.80
CA PHE A 214 -5.89 5.70 20.75
C PHE A 214 -7.39 5.93 20.53
N PHE A 215 -8.03 5.12 19.68
CA PHE A 215 -9.46 5.21 19.39
C PHE A 215 -10.36 4.55 20.44
N SER A 216 -9.79 3.85 21.42
CA SER A 216 -10.54 3.37 22.59
C SER A 216 -11.13 4.52 23.42
N ASP A 217 -10.60 5.74 23.29
CA ASP A 217 -11.18 6.96 23.85
C ASP A 217 -12.05 7.70 22.82
N VAL A 218 -13.32 7.90 23.17
CA VAL A 218 -14.33 8.60 22.36
C VAL A 218 -13.93 10.05 22.06
N THR A 219 -13.22 10.72 22.96
CA THR A 219 -12.77 12.10 22.78
C THR A 219 -11.68 12.20 21.71
N ASN A 220 -10.75 11.25 21.71
CA ASN A 220 -9.71 11.08 20.71
C ASN A 220 -10.31 10.79 19.33
N ALA A 221 -11.27 9.85 19.26
CA ALA A 221 -12.02 9.54 18.05
C ALA A 221 -12.73 10.78 17.47
N ARG A 222 -13.39 11.58 18.33
CA ARG A 222 -14.04 12.83 17.94
C ARG A 222 -13.06 13.90 17.45
N SER A 223 -11.83 13.92 17.96
CA SER A 223 -10.83 14.92 17.54
C SER A 223 -10.29 14.65 16.13
N ILE A 224 -10.10 13.38 15.76
CA ILE A 224 -9.54 12.99 14.46
C ILE A 224 -10.58 13.02 13.35
N THR A 225 -11.83 12.66 13.66
CA THR A 225 -12.95 12.73 12.71
C THR A 225 -13.27 14.17 12.25
N ARG A 226 -12.77 15.20 12.97
CA ARG A 226 -12.80 16.60 12.48
C ARG A 226 -11.78 16.89 11.38
N ARG A 227 -10.78 16.04 11.18
CA ARG A 227 -9.66 16.22 10.23
C ARG A 227 -9.73 15.27 9.05
N ILE A 228 -10.22 14.05 9.30
CA ILE A 228 -10.38 12.96 8.33
C ILE A 228 -11.85 12.54 8.37
N SER A 229 -12.49 12.36 7.22
CA SER A 229 -13.87 11.86 7.19
C SER A 229 -13.98 10.47 7.81
N ALA A 230 -15.15 10.15 8.37
CA ALA A 230 -15.40 8.87 9.02
C ALA A 230 -15.18 7.69 8.05
N ASP A 231 -15.64 7.81 6.80
CA ASP A 231 -15.52 6.78 5.77
C ASP A 231 -14.06 6.49 5.41
N LEU A 232 -13.26 7.53 5.23
CA LEU A 232 -11.85 7.40 4.91
C LEU A 232 -11.07 6.83 6.11
N LEU A 233 -11.39 7.27 7.32
CA LEU A 233 -10.77 6.75 8.52
C LEU A 233 -11.10 5.27 8.71
N GLN A 234 -12.36 4.88 8.51
CA GLN A 234 -12.78 3.50 8.52
C GLN A 234 -11.94 2.67 7.53
N LEU A 235 -11.86 3.12 6.28
CA LEU A 235 -11.13 2.44 5.21
C LEU A 235 -9.65 2.22 5.55
N VAL A 236 -8.98 3.27 6.04
CA VAL A 236 -7.56 3.22 6.43
C VAL A 236 -7.35 2.25 7.60
N LEU A 237 -8.23 2.26 8.61
CA LEU A 237 -8.14 1.36 9.77
C LEU A 237 -8.39 -0.11 9.37
N VAL A 238 -9.35 -0.37 8.46
CA VAL A 238 -9.60 -1.73 7.95
C VAL A 238 -8.38 -2.26 7.21
N HIS A 239 -7.81 -1.48 6.29
CA HIS A 239 -6.62 -1.91 5.58
C HIS A 239 -5.42 -2.09 6.50
N GLY A 240 -5.33 -1.31 7.58
CA GLY A 240 -4.30 -1.48 8.61
C GLY A 240 -4.47 -2.80 9.36
N PHE A 241 -5.69 -3.16 9.74
CA PHE A 241 -5.98 -4.45 10.35
C PHE A 241 -5.68 -5.62 9.39
N GLN A 242 -6.07 -5.51 8.11
CA GLN A 242 -5.79 -6.52 7.10
C GLN A 242 -4.30 -6.74 6.89
N ALA A 243 -3.51 -5.66 6.73
CA ALA A 243 -2.08 -5.77 6.54
C ALA A 243 -1.35 -6.31 7.78
N TYR A 244 -1.78 -5.91 8.99
CA TYR A 244 -1.31 -6.50 10.24
C TYR A 244 -1.56 -8.01 10.29
N PHE A 245 -2.77 -8.44 9.92
CA PHE A 245 -3.13 -9.85 9.90
C PHE A 245 -2.31 -10.65 8.87
N SER A 246 -2.11 -10.09 7.67
CA SER A 246 -1.29 -10.71 6.62
C SER A 246 0.18 -10.86 7.03
N LEU A 247 0.76 -9.86 7.70
CA LEU A 247 2.14 -9.93 8.22
C LEU A 247 2.31 -11.06 9.23
N ARG A 248 1.31 -11.34 10.06
CA ARG A 248 1.35 -12.44 11.03
C ARG A 248 1.16 -13.81 10.39
N LYS A 249 0.32 -13.92 9.36
CA LYS A 249 0.10 -15.18 8.63
C LYS A 249 1.34 -15.68 7.88
N GLY A 250 2.13 -14.78 7.29
CA GLY A 250 3.31 -15.13 6.48
C GLY A 250 4.55 -15.54 7.28
N SER A 251 4.40 -15.77 8.58
CA SER A 251 5.49 -15.98 9.51
C SER A 251 5.16 -17.25 10.31
N ASP A 252 6.09 -18.20 10.48
CA ASP A 252 5.93 -19.48 11.24
C ASP A 252 5.64 -19.28 12.76
N PHE A 253 5.20 -18.08 13.08
CA PHE A 253 5.13 -17.40 14.35
C PHE A 253 3.81 -17.62 15.10
N MET A 254 2.77 -18.17 14.47
CA MET A 254 1.50 -18.50 15.14
C MET A 254 1.60 -19.63 16.17
N ASN A 255 2.79 -20.15 16.43
CA ASN A 255 3.04 -21.22 17.41
C ASN A 255 3.32 -20.73 18.84
N SER A 256 3.56 -19.43 19.08
CA SER A 256 3.79 -18.93 20.45
C SER A 256 2.52 -18.41 21.14
N CYS A 257 2.40 -18.69 22.44
CA CYS A 257 1.24 -18.29 23.26
C CYS A 257 1.08 -16.77 23.33
N GLU A 258 2.19 -16.03 23.49
CA GLU A 258 2.22 -14.57 23.57
C GLU A 258 1.66 -13.89 22.31
N GLN A 259 1.89 -14.47 21.14
CA GLN A 259 1.41 -13.88 19.89
C GLN A 259 -0.06 -14.12 19.64
N LYS A 260 -0.60 -15.25 20.12
CA LYS A 260 -2.04 -15.49 20.13
C LYS A 260 -2.72 -14.50 21.08
N VAL A 261 -2.13 -14.21 22.23
CA VAL A 261 -2.62 -13.18 23.17
C VAL A 261 -2.63 -11.81 22.49
N LEU A 262 -1.50 -11.41 21.89
CA LEU A 262 -1.36 -10.12 21.21
C LEU A 262 -2.33 -9.96 20.03
N LEU A 263 -2.57 -11.03 19.25
CA LEU A 263 -3.56 -11.03 18.17
C LEU A 263 -4.98 -10.85 18.72
N LYS A 264 -5.34 -11.56 19.79
CA LYS A 264 -6.64 -11.39 20.46
C LYS A 264 -6.81 -9.99 21.03
N GLU A 265 -5.79 -9.43 21.68
CA GLU A 265 -5.80 -8.04 22.15
C GLU A 265 -6.00 -7.05 21.00
N THR A 266 -5.28 -7.23 19.90
CA THR A 266 -5.42 -6.37 18.72
C THR A 266 -6.84 -6.46 18.13
N CYS A 267 -7.43 -7.65 18.05
CA CYS A 267 -8.81 -7.83 17.58
C CYS A 267 -9.81 -7.14 18.51
N LYS A 268 -9.62 -7.20 19.83
CA LYS A 268 -10.44 -6.47 20.80
C LYS A 268 -10.33 -4.95 20.61
N SER A 269 -9.10 -4.42 20.52
CA SER A 269 -8.87 -2.99 20.29
C SER A 269 -9.45 -2.53 18.95
N PHE A 270 -9.36 -3.35 17.90
CA PHE A 270 -9.96 -3.07 16.59
C PHE A 270 -11.49 -2.99 16.66
N ILE A 271 -12.15 -3.96 17.30
CA ILE A 271 -13.61 -3.93 17.46
C ILE A 271 -14.05 -2.72 18.30
N ALA A 272 -13.36 -2.45 19.42
CA ALA A 272 -13.65 -1.30 20.28
C ALA A 272 -13.50 0.03 19.52
N THR A 273 -12.47 0.14 18.68
CA THR A 273 -12.26 1.31 17.80
C THR A 273 -13.49 1.58 16.93
N PHE A 274 -14.05 0.55 16.29
CA PHE A 274 -15.20 0.71 15.40
C PHE A 274 -16.49 1.03 16.17
N GLN A 275 -16.70 0.41 17.32
CA GLN A 275 -17.84 0.73 18.19
C GLN A 275 -17.80 2.20 18.66
N ASN A 276 -16.61 2.71 18.99
CA ASN A 276 -16.43 4.11 19.36
C ASN A 276 -16.60 5.06 18.18
N LEU A 277 -16.15 4.70 16.98
CA LEU A 277 -16.39 5.50 15.77
C LEU A 277 -17.89 5.57 15.45
N GLN A 278 -18.60 4.46 15.58
CA GLN A 278 -20.06 4.40 15.45
C GLN A 278 -20.77 5.29 16.47
N SER A 279 -20.36 5.27 17.74
CA SER A 279 -21.00 6.07 18.79
C SER A 279 -20.76 7.58 18.61
N VAL A 280 -19.63 7.97 18.03
CA VAL A 280 -19.31 9.37 17.72
C VAL A 280 -20.07 9.88 16.48
N TYR A 281 -20.39 9.00 15.53
CA TYR A 281 -20.88 9.40 14.22
C TYR A 281 -22.28 8.83 13.94
N LYS A 282 -23.31 9.68 14.06
CA LYS A 282 -24.73 9.27 13.96
C LYS A 282 -25.12 8.64 12.62
N ASN A 283 -24.40 8.95 11.53
CA ASN A 283 -24.63 8.41 10.19
C ASN A 283 -23.52 7.45 9.77
N PHE A 284 -22.93 6.70 10.70
CA PHE A 284 -21.80 5.82 10.40
C PHE A 284 -22.31 4.58 9.66
N GLU A 285 -22.18 4.60 8.33
CA GLU A 285 -22.46 3.42 7.52
C GLU A 285 -21.21 2.60 7.34
N LEU A 286 -21.28 1.36 7.80
CA LEU A 286 -20.14 0.46 7.75
C LEU A 286 -19.94 -0.04 6.31
N VAL A 287 -18.86 0.44 5.68
CA VAL A 287 -18.43 -0.05 4.35
C VAL A 287 -18.30 -1.57 4.35
N ALA A 288 -18.63 -2.23 3.24
CA ALA A 288 -18.61 -3.69 3.10
C ALA A 288 -17.31 -4.34 3.59
N VAL A 289 -16.16 -3.80 3.17
CA VAL A 289 -14.83 -4.28 3.58
C VAL A 289 -14.64 -4.19 5.11
N GLY A 290 -15.25 -3.20 5.76
CA GLY A 290 -15.24 -3.08 7.22
C GLY A 290 -16.09 -4.13 7.92
N ARG A 291 -17.22 -4.55 7.33
CA ARG A 291 -18.08 -5.61 7.89
C ARG A 291 -17.32 -6.93 7.90
N ASP A 292 -16.65 -7.24 6.80
CA ASP A 292 -15.85 -8.46 6.67
C ASP A 292 -14.66 -8.49 7.64
N ALA A 293 -14.00 -7.34 7.84
CA ALA A 293 -12.90 -7.20 8.79
C ALA A 293 -13.35 -7.37 10.24
N LEU A 294 -14.49 -6.76 10.62
CA LEU A 294 -15.08 -6.93 11.96
C LEU A 294 -15.53 -8.36 12.21
N PHE A 295 -16.17 -8.98 11.21
CA PHE A 295 -16.54 -10.40 11.27
C PHE A 295 -15.31 -11.27 11.52
N THR A 296 -14.25 -11.07 10.73
CA THR A 296 -12.97 -11.79 10.89
C THR A 296 -12.39 -11.62 12.30
N ALA A 297 -12.36 -10.39 12.82
CA ALA A 297 -11.86 -10.11 14.16
C ALA A 297 -12.70 -10.81 15.25
N ALA A 298 -14.04 -10.81 15.11
CA ALA A 298 -14.94 -11.48 16.04
C ALA A 298 -14.78 -13.01 16.00
N THR A 299 -14.58 -13.59 14.82
CA THR A 299 -14.31 -15.02 14.65
C THR A 299 -13.01 -15.44 15.33
N ILE A 300 -11.96 -14.60 15.31
CA ILE A 300 -10.68 -14.89 15.99
C ILE A 300 -10.82 -14.85 17.52
N LEU A 301 -11.77 -14.08 18.05
CA LEU A 301 -12.01 -13.95 19.49
C LEU A 301 -12.90 -15.03 20.07
N SER A 302 -13.76 -15.63 19.23
CA SER A 302 -14.63 -16.75 19.59
C SER A 302 -13.81 -18.03 19.82
#